data_AF-A0A179SED1-F1
#
_entry.id   AF-A0A179SED1-F1
#
_cell.length_a   1.000
_cell.length_b   1.000
_cell.length_c   1.000
_cell.angle_alpha   90.00
_cell.angle_beta   90.00
_cell.angle_gamma   90.00
#
_symmetry.space_group_name_H-M   'P 1'
#
loop_
_entity.id
_entity.type
_entity.pdbx_description
1 polymer ?
#
loop_
_entity_poly.entity_id
_entity_poly.type
_entity_poly.pdbx_seq_one_letter_code
_entity_poly.pdbx_strand_id
1 'polypeptide(L)' 'MRLVEVSSHGARVAEVPPLASGKAVEFEMGGSRLHAVVAWSEGGGAGLRVPSGLRHLDLNEETARAA' A
#
# COMPACT_ATOMS: atom_id res chain seq x y z
N MET A 1 3.32 2.30 11.20
CA MET A 1 3.10 1.93 9.79
C MET A 1 4.00 2.78 8.92
N ARG A 2 4.85 2.12 8.16
CA ARG A 2 5.81 2.73 7.25
C ARG A 2 5.63 2.14 5.85
N LEU A 3 5.56 2.98 4.83
CA LEU A 3 5.59 2.53 3.45
C LEU A 3 7.01 2.10 3.08
N VAL A 4 7.15 0.92 2.46
CA VAL A 4 8.45 0.31 2.11
C VAL A 4 8.67 0.34 0.61
N GLU A 5 7.66 -0.03 -0.16
CA GLU A 5 7.74 -0.16 -1.61
C GLU A 5 6.38 0.09 -2.24
N VAL A 6 6.40 0.59 -3.48
CA VAL A 6 5.20 0.87 -4.27
C VAL A 6 5.40 0.34 -5.68
N SER A 7 4.34 -0.22 -6.26
CA SER A 7 4.27 -0.62 -7.65
C SER A 7 2.94 -0.19 -8.26
N SER A 8 2.78 -0.26 -9.58
CA SER A 8 1.51 0.04 -10.26
C SER A 8 0.31 -0.76 -9.77
N HIS A 9 0.52 -1.88 -9.04
CA HIS A 9 -0.52 -2.80 -8.61
C HIS A 9 -0.73 -2.84 -7.09
N GLY A 10 0.06 -2.09 -6.31
CA GLY A 10 0.03 -2.23 -4.87
C GLY A 10 1.20 -1.60 -4.13
N ALA A 11 1.24 -1.87 -2.83
CA ALA A 11 2.23 -1.31 -1.91
C ALA A 11 2.66 -2.35 -0.88
N ARG A 12 3.91 -2.26 -0.43
CA ARG A 12 4.42 -2.98 0.74
C ARG A 12 4.52 -2.01 1.91
N VAL A 13 3.92 -2.38 3.02
CA VAL A 13 3.99 -1.64 4.28
C VAL A 13 4.66 -2.47 5.37
N ALA A 14 5.34 -1.81 6.29
CA ALA A 14 5.96 -2.39 7.47
C ALA A 14 5.41 -1.72 8.74
N GLU A 15 5.71 -2.31 9.89
CA GLU A 15 5.28 -1.84 11.21
C GLU A 15 3.76 -1.70 11.29
N VAL A 16 3.07 -2.72 10.76
CA VAL A 16 1.61 -2.84 10.80
C VAL A 16 1.21 -3.99 11.72
N PRO A 17 0.07 -3.87 12.42
CA PRO A 17 -0.49 -5.00 13.16
C PRO A 17 -0.82 -6.14 12.19
N PRO A 18 -0.94 -7.39 12.67
CA PRO A 18 -1.36 -8.50 11.83
C PRO A 18 -2.67 -8.21 11.11
N LEU A 19 -2.66 -8.30 9.78
CA LEU A 19 -3.84 -8.12 8.95
C LEU A 19 -4.24 -9.47 8.35
N ALA A 20 -5.54 -9.76 8.33
CA ALA A 20 -6.03 -10.96 7.67
C ALA A 20 -5.84 -10.84 6.15
N SER A 21 -5.24 -11.86 5.53
CA SER A 21 -5.19 -11.96 4.08
C SER A 21 -6.61 -11.96 3.49
N GLY A 22 -6.80 -11.26 2.38
CA GLY A 22 -8.10 -11.03 1.74
C GLY A 22 -8.94 -9.93 2.38
N LYS A 23 -8.50 -9.33 3.51
CA LYS A 23 -9.21 -8.21 4.13
C LYS A 23 -9.16 -6.98 3.22
N ALA A 24 -10.32 -6.38 2.99
CA ALA A 24 -10.41 -5.07 2.36
C ALA A 24 -9.95 -3.99 3.34
N VAL A 25 -9.11 -3.08 2.86
CA VAL A 25 -8.58 -1.95 3.62
C VAL A 25 -8.60 -0.70 2.74
N GLU A 26 -8.57 0.46 3.39
CA GLU A 26 -8.30 1.71 2.71
C GLU A 26 -6.81 2.04 2.86
N PHE A 27 -6.21 2.46 1.75
CA PHE A 27 -4.81 2.86 1.66
C PHE A 27 -4.74 4.30 1.16
N GLU A 28 -4.13 5.18 1.93
CA GLU A 28 -3.95 6.58 1.55
C GLU A 28 -2.56 6.79 0.95
N MET A 29 -2.49 7.44 -0.20
CA MET A 29 -1.27 7.72 -0.96
C MET A 29 -1.42 9.01 -1.75
N GLY A 30 -0.45 9.92 -1.67
CA GLY A 30 -0.53 11.19 -2.43
C GLY A 30 -1.78 12.04 -2.11
N GLY A 31 -2.37 11.87 -0.91
CA GLY A 31 -3.64 12.51 -0.56
C GLY A 31 -4.89 11.87 -1.20
N SER A 32 -4.71 10.82 -2.00
CA SER A 32 -5.78 9.98 -2.54
C SER A 32 -6.03 8.76 -1.64
N ARG A 33 -7.29 8.47 -1.36
CA ARG A 33 -7.71 7.28 -0.61
C ARG A 33 -8.15 6.19 -1.58
N LEU A 34 -7.55 5.02 -1.48
CA LEU A 34 -7.67 3.92 -2.43
C LEU A 34 -8.18 2.66 -1.75
N HIS A 35 -9.05 1.92 -2.42
CA HIS A 35 -9.44 0.60 -1.98
C HIS A 35 -8.34 -0.41 -2.28
N ALA A 36 -7.88 -1.11 -1.25
CA ALA A 36 -6.89 -2.16 -1.36
C ALA A 36 -7.36 -3.44 -0.66
N VAL A 37 -6.70 -4.55 -0.98
CA VAL A 37 -6.89 -5.85 -0.35
C VAL A 37 -5.55 -6.33 0.17
N VAL A 38 -5.54 -6.85 1.39
CA VAL A 38 -4.34 -7.45 1.99
C VAL A 38 -4.01 -8.74 1.22
N ALA A 39 -2.93 -8.73 0.44
CA ALA A 39 -2.47 -9.89 -0.32
C ALA A 39 -1.74 -10.90 0.58
N TRP A 40 -0.97 -10.39 1.54
CA TRP A 40 -0.27 -11.17 2.56
C TRP A 40 0.01 -10.30 3.77
N SER A 41 0.20 -10.92 4.93
CA SER A 41 0.63 -10.26 6.17
C SER A 41 1.55 -11.22 6.93
N GLU A 42 2.80 -10.83 7.14
CA GLU A 42 3.79 -11.66 7.82
C GLU A 42 4.88 -10.79 8.46
N GLY A 43 5.34 -11.16 9.66
CA GLY A 43 6.51 -10.54 10.28
C GLY A 43 6.40 -9.03 10.53
N GLY A 44 5.18 -8.52 10.77
CA GLY A 44 4.93 -7.08 10.94
C GLY A 44 4.93 -6.28 9.63
N GLY A 45 4.99 -6.96 8.48
CA GLY A 45 4.78 -6.40 7.15
C GLY A 45 3.50 -6.89 6.51
N ALA A 46 2.97 -6.10 5.56
CA ALA A 46 1.84 -6.50 4.73
C ALA A 46 2.02 -6.04 3.29
N GLY A 47 1.53 -6.85 2.37
CA GLY A 47 1.37 -6.50 0.96
C GLY A 47 -0.06 -6.08 0.71
N LEU A 48 -0.24 -4.90 0.12
CA LEU A 48 -1.52 -4.36 -0.29
C LEU A 48 -1.63 -4.45 -1.81
N ARG A 49 -2.71 -5.05 -2.30
CA ARG A 49 -3.07 -5.06 -3.72
C ARG A 49 -4.14 -4.02 -3.97
N VAL A 50 -3.93 -3.15 -4.94
CA VAL A 50 -4.91 -2.14 -5.37
C VAL A 50 -5.56 -2.63 -6.67
N PRO A 51 -6.82 -3.11 -6.65
CA PRO A 51 -7.45 -3.73 -7.83
C PRO A 51 -7.59 -2.76 -9.02
N SER A 52 -7.77 -1.47 -8.72
CA SER A 52 -7.85 -0.41 -9.74
C SER A 52 -6.49 0.02 -10.30
N GLY A 53 -5.39 -0.48 -9.74
CA GLY A 53 -4.04 0.04 -9.97
C GLY A 53 -3.81 1.40 -9.29
N LEU A 54 -2.53 1.79 -9.21
CA LEU A 54 -2.09 3.11 -8.78
C LEU A 54 -1.86 4.01 -10.01
N ARG A 55 -2.30 5.28 -9.96
CA ARG A 55 -2.10 6.21 -11.07
C ARG A 55 -0.70 6.81 -10.99
N HIS A 56 -0.22 7.31 -12.13
CA HIS A 56 1.13 7.86 -12.26
C HIS A 56 1.41 9.06 -11.33
N LEU A 57 0.38 9.85 -10.99
CA LEU A 57 0.51 10.93 -10.01
C LEU A 57 0.81 10.40 -8.60
N ASP A 58 0.05 9.40 -8.15
CA ASP A 58 0.19 8.82 -6.81
C ASP A 58 1.59 8.22 -6.61
N LEU A 59 2.17 7.65 -7.68
CA LEU A 59 3.52 7.09 -7.68
C LEU A 59 4.62 8.16 -7.57
N ASN A 60 4.48 9.27 -8.29
CA ASN A 60 5.48 10.34 -8.31
C ASN A 60 5.54 11.10 -6.99
N GLU A 61 4.39 11.37 -6.37
CA GLU A 61 4.31 12.07 -5.09
C GLU A 61 4.94 11.26 -3.95
N GLU A 62 4.73 9.94 -3.95
CA GLU A 62 5.34 9.08 -2.94
C GLU A 62 6.84 8.89 -3.18
N THR A 63 7.26 8.75 -4.44
CA THR A 63 8.69 8.68 -4.78
C THR A 63 9.43 9.95 -4.34
N ALA A 64 8.80 11.12 -4.52
CA ALA A 64 9.36 12.40 -4.08
C ALA A 64 9.40 12.55 -2.55
N ARG A 65 8.50 11.91 -1.80
CA ARG A 65 8.53 11.88 -0.33
C ARG A 65 9.50 10.88 0.27
N ALA A 66 9.85 9.83 -0.47
CA ALA A 66 10.77 8.79 -0.02
C ALA A 66 12.26 9.12 -0.26
N ALA A 67 12.56 10.19 -1.01
CA ALA A 67 13.90 10.69 -1.33
C ALA A 67 14.38 11.75 -0.34
#